data_AF-B5WA60-F1
#
_entry.id   AF-B5WA60-F1
#
_cell.length_a   1.000
_cell.length_b   1.000
_cell.length_c   1.000
_cell.angle_alpha   90.00
_cell.angle_beta   90.00
_cell.angle_gamma   90.00
#
_symmetry.space_group_name_H-M   'P 1'
#
loop_
_entity.id
_entity.type
_entity.pdbx_description
1 polymer ?
#
loop_
_entity_poly.entity_id
_entity_poly.type
_entity_poly.pdbx_seq_one_letter_code
_entity_poly.pdbx_strand_id
1 'polypeptide(L)'
;MFSQMSRLVSYSPAYTIVPTYECFNRCSYCNFRKEPGDSPWLTMAEMKQELAGLCEQGVVEILILSGEVHPNSPRREAWYDRIYELCDEALNWGFLPHTNAGPLKFEEMARLKQVNVSMGLMLEQMTRELLQTVHRHAPSKVPSIRLQQLDWAGELKIPFTTGLLLGIGESPSDWGWTLEAIAKSHDRSGHIQEVIVQPYSEGSRQRSQGTDLILANYRK
;
A
#
# COMPACT_ATOMS: atom_id res chain seq x y z
N MET A 1 1.45 -33.20 13.95
CA MET A 1 -0.03 -33.23 13.87
C MET A 1 -0.48 -31.83 13.46
N PHE A 2 -0.66 -31.58 12.17
CA PHE A 2 -1.39 -30.40 11.72
C PHE A 2 -2.86 -30.68 12.03
N SER A 3 -3.34 -30.16 13.16
CA SER A 3 -4.77 -30.12 13.46
C SER A 3 -5.49 -29.62 12.22
N GLN A 4 -6.58 -30.28 11.83
CA GLN A 4 -7.51 -29.79 10.81
C GLN A 4 -7.97 -28.39 11.27
N MET A 5 -7.26 -27.36 10.84
CA MET A 5 -7.73 -25.99 10.95
C MET A 5 -8.99 -25.95 10.10
N SER A 6 -10.14 -25.76 10.74
CA SER A 6 -11.34 -25.33 10.03
C SER A 6 -10.93 -24.18 9.11
N ARG A 7 -11.18 -24.31 7.81
CA ARG A 7 -10.88 -23.26 6.83
C ARG A 7 -11.83 -22.09 7.07
N LEU A 8 -11.56 -21.30 8.09
CA LEU A 8 -12.23 -20.03 8.34
C LEU A 8 -11.71 -19.03 7.31
N VAL A 9 -12.59 -18.58 6.44
CA VAL A 9 -12.30 -17.50 5.49
C VAL A 9 -13.09 -16.28 5.96
N SER A 10 -12.39 -15.24 6.39
CA SER A 10 -12.97 -13.93 6.66
C SER A 10 -13.03 -13.11 5.38
N TYR A 11 -14.05 -12.25 5.26
CA TYR A 11 -14.15 -11.27 4.18
C TYR A 11 -14.72 -9.97 4.73
N SER A 12 -14.33 -8.85 4.12
CA SER A 12 -14.93 -7.54 4.35
C SER A 12 -15.20 -6.89 3.00
N PRO A 13 -16.45 -6.49 2.68
CA PRO A 13 -16.75 -5.77 1.45
C PRO A 13 -16.04 -4.42 1.44
N ALA A 14 -15.09 -4.26 0.52
CA ALA A 14 -14.29 -3.05 0.40
C ALA A 14 -14.43 -2.42 -0.99
N TYR A 15 -14.34 -1.10 -1.06
CA TYR A 15 -14.27 -0.34 -2.30
C TYR A 15 -13.03 0.56 -2.30
N THR A 16 -12.31 0.58 -3.42
CA THR A 16 -11.08 1.38 -3.55
C THR A 16 -11.38 2.74 -4.13
N ILE A 17 -11.01 3.79 -3.39
CA ILE A 17 -11.01 5.17 -3.86
C ILE A 17 -9.56 5.60 -4.03
N VAL A 18 -9.24 6.22 -5.16
CA VAL A 18 -7.89 6.66 -5.51
C VAL A 18 -7.81 8.18 -5.46
N PRO A 19 -7.22 8.78 -4.40
CA PRO A 19 -7.06 10.23 -4.31
C PRO A 19 -6.25 10.79 -5.48
N THR A 20 -5.22 10.07 -5.93
CA THR A 20 -4.43 10.42 -7.09
C THR A 20 -3.60 9.23 -7.56
N TYR A 21 -3.38 9.16 -8.87
CA TYR A 21 -2.44 8.22 -9.47
C TYR A 21 -1.03 8.80 -9.59
N GLU A 22 -0.82 10.08 -9.25
CA GLU A 22 0.49 10.71 -9.41
C GLU A 22 1.52 10.03 -8.52
N CYS A 23 2.66 9.65 -9.08
CA CYS A 23 3.71 9.02 -8.29
C CYS A 23 5.09 9.40 -8.82
N PHE A 24 5.91 9.93 -7.93
CA PHE A 24 7.29 10.29 -8.26
C PHE A 24 8.21 9.07 -8.43
N ASN A 25 7.85 7.94 -7.82
CA ASN A 25 8.54 6.67 -8.06
C ASN A 25 8.19 6.12 -9.44
N ARG A 26 9.14 5.44 -10.07
CA ARG A 26 8.99 4.78 -11.38
C ARG A 26 9.35 3.29 -11.26
N CYS A 27 8.60 2.56 -10.43
CA CYS A 27 8.73 1.10 -10.36
C CYS A 27 8.39 0.50 -11.73
N SER A 28 9.27 -0.31 -12.33
CA SER A 28 9.09 -0.78 -13.71
C SER A 28 7.86 -1.68 -13.88
N TYR A 29 7.48 -2.44 -12.85
CA TYR A 29 6.31 -3.32 -12.82
C TYR A 29 4.99 -2.58 -12.56
N CYS A 30 5.02 -1.29 -12.18
CA CYS A 30 3.83 -0.59 -11.70
C CYS A 30 2.97 -0.09 -12.87
N ASN A 31 1.73 -0.57 -12.91
CA ASN A 31 0.71 -0.16 -13.88
C ASN A 31 -0.21 0.96 -13.36
N PHE A 32 -0.06 1.34 -12.09
CA PHE A 32 -0.92 2.29 -11.38
C PHE A 32 -0.49 3.74 -11.59
N ARG A 33 0.82 4.02 -11.65
CA ARG A 33 1.34 5.39 -11.63
C ARG A 33 0.98 6.22 -12.86
N LYS A 34 0.81 7.53 -12.64
CA LYS A 34 0.91 8.61 -13.62
C LYS A 34 2.08 9.54 -13.26
N GLU A 35 2.54 10.33 -14.23
CA GLU A 35 3.57 11.33 -13.96
C GLU A 35 3.04 12.40 -12.98
N PRO A 36 3.90 12.97 -12.12
CA PRO A 36 3.53 14.10 -11.27
C PRO A 36 2.90 15.24 -12.08
N GLY A 37 1.69 15.65 -11.70
CA GLY A 37 0.91 16.68 -12.41
C GLY A 37 -0.11 16.14 -13.44
N ASP A 38 0.01 14.89 -13.90
CA ASP A 38 -0.89 14.30 -14.92
C ASP A 38 -2.14 13.62 -14.33
N SER A 39 -2.28 13.66 -13.00
CA SER A 39 -3.44 13.14 -12.27
C SER A 39 -3.93 14.20 -11.30
N PRO A 40 -5.01 14.94 -11.65
CA PRO A 40 -5.72 15.77 -10.69
C PRO A 40 -6.06 14.96 -9.43
N TRP A 41 -6.07 15.63 -8.28
CA TRP A 41 -6.46 15.02 -7.02
C TRP A 41 -7.98 14.96 -6.93
N LEU A 42 -8.50 13.83 -6.45
CA LEU A 42 -9.91 13.65 -6.13
C LEU A 42 -10.38 14.79 -5.24
N THR A 43 -11.44 15.45 -5.66
CA THR A 43 -12.06 16.57 -4.94
C THR A 43 -13.06 16.05 -3.91
N MET A 44 -13.40 16.88 -2.92
CA MET A 44 -14.43 16.53 -1.93
C MET A 44 -15.82 16.37 -2.55
N ALA A 45 -16.10 17.05 -3.66
CA ALA A 45 -17.35 16.89 -4.39
C ALA A 45 -17.43 15.52 -5.07
N GLU A 46 -16.35 15.11 -5.74
CA GLU A 46 -16.25 13.77 -6.34
C GLU A 46 -16.29 12.68 -5.27
N MET A 47 -15.58 12.86 -4.15
CA MET A 47 -15.62 11.93 -3.01
C MET A 47 -17.05 11.71 -2.50
N LYS A 48 -17.79 12.78 -2.22
CA LYS A 48 -19.18 12.70 -1.77
C LYS A 48 -20.08 12.01 -2.78
N GLN A 49 -19.86 12.27 -4.07
CA GLN A 49 -20.60 11.60 -5.13
C GLN A 49 -20.30 10.10 -5.18
N GLU A 50 -19.04 9.69 -5.05
CA GLU A 50 -18.66 8.27 -4.97
C GLU A 50 -19.29 7.60 -3.75
N LEU A 51 -19.13 8.18 -2.55
CA LEU A 51 -19.68 7.62 -1.31
C LEU A 51 -21.21 7.47 -1.35
N ALA A 52 -21.93 8.46 -1.92
CA ALA A 52 -23.37 8.39 -2.09
C ALA A 52 -23.80 7.18 -2.94
N GLY A 53 -23.01 6.81 -3.94
CA GLY A 53 -23.25 5.63 -4.75
C GLY A 53 -23.04 4.31 -4.01
N LEU A 54 -22.28 4.30 -2.91
CA LEU A 54 -21.88 3.08 -2.19
C LEU A 54 -22.82 2.70 -1.04
N CYS A 55 -23.62 3.62 -0.52
CA CYS A 55 -24.47 3.39 0.67
C CYS A 55 -25.41 2.18 0.55
N GLU A 56 -25.87 1.85 -0.66
CA GLU A 56 -26.79 0.74 -0.92
C GLU A 56 -26.09 -0.54 -1.42
N GLN A 57 -24.76 -0.53 -1.51
CA GLN A 57 -23.98 -1.64 -2.09
C GLN A 57 -23.42 -2.62 -1.04
N GLY A 58 -23.66 -2.38 0.25
CA GLY A 58 -23.14 -3.22 1.34
C GLY A 58 -21.63 -3.12 1.54
N VAL A 59 -20.99 -2.08 0.97
CA VAL A 59 -19.58 -1.76 1.22
C VAL A 59 -19.41 -1.32 2.66
N VAL A 60 -18.37 -1.82 3.32
CA VAL A 60 -18.02 -1.51 4.71
C VAL A 60 -16.73 -0.72 4.77
N GLU A 61 -15.71 -1.15 4.01
CA GLU A 61 -14.38 -0.54 4.03
C GLU A 61 -14.14 0.32 2.78
N ILE A 62 -13.52 1.49 2.99
CA ILE A 62 -13.03 2.33 1.90
C ILE A 62 -11.51 2.27 1.90
N LEU A 63 -10.95 1.60 0.89
CA LEU A 63 -9.52 1.54 0.68
C LEU A 63 -9.07 2.83 -0.02
N ILE A 64 -8.41 3.71 0.72
CA ILE A 64 -7.79 4.92 0.21
C ILE A 64 -6.39 4.55 -0.31
N LEU A 65 -6.31 4.23 -1.60
CA LEU A 65 -5.06 3.83 -2.28
C LEU A 65 -4.50 4.99 -3.11
N SER A 66 -3.35 5.53 -2.71
CA SER A 66 -2.76 6.72 -3.35
C SER A 66 -1.42 6.43 -4.01
N GLY A 67 -1.14 7.16 -5.09
CA GLY A 67 0.22 7.40 -5.54
C GLY A 67 1.00 8.26 -4.54
N GLU A 68 2.27 8.53 -4.80
CA GLU A 68 3.16 9.22 -3.86
C GLU A 68 3.59 10.60 -4.37
N VAL A 69 3.46 11.62 -3.53
CA VAL A 69 4.11 12.92 -3.74
C VAL A 69 5.47 12.93 -3.03
N HIS A 70 6.50 13.41 -3.73
CA HIS A 70 7.88 13.43 -3.21
C HIS A 70 7.94 14.19 -1.85
N PRO A 71 8.68 13.69 -0.84
CA PRO A 71 8.69 14.28 0.51
C PRO A 71 9.16 15.75 0.55
N ASN A 72 10.06 16.14 -0.34
CA ASN A 72 10.54 17.54 -0.48
C ASN A 72 9.71 18.40 -1.46
N SER A 73 8.59 17.89 -1.97
CA SER A 73 7.72 18.66 -2.87
C SER A 73 6.96 19.73 -2.06
N PRO A 74 6.77 20.95 -2.59
CA PRO A 74 5.88 21.94 -1.97
C PRO A 74 4.42 21.46 -1.91
N ARG A 75 4.05 20.44 -2.71
CA ARG A 75 2.71 19.85 -2.71
C ARG A 75 2.52 18.74 -1.65
N ARG A 76 3.57 18.35 -0.92
CA ARG A 76 3.55 17.17 -0.03
C ARG A 76 2.57 17.32 1.13
N GLU A 77 2.48 18.51 1.71
CA GLU A 77 1.55 18.81 2.81
C GLU A 77 0.10 18.77 2.31
N ALA A 78 -0.19 19.52 1.24
CA ALA A 78 -1.53 19.54 0.63
C ALA A 78 -2.01 18.15 0.15
N TRP A 79 -1.10 17.30 -0.34
CA TRP A 79 -1.42 15.91 -0.72
C TRP A 79 -1.86 15.09 0.49
N TYR A 80 -1.11 15.22 1.59
CA TYR A 80 -1.43 14.53 2.83
C TYR A 80 -2.73 15.03 3.46
N ASP A 81 -2.93 16.35 3.51
CA ASP A 81 -4.18 16.93 4.03
C ASP A 81 -5.37 16.48 3.20
N ARG A 82 -5.25 16.39 1.87
CA ARG A 82 -6.32 15.83 1.04
C ARG A 82 -6.62 14.38 1.39
N ILE A 83 -5.61 13.52 1.61
CA ILE A 83 -5.85 12.14 2.04
C ILE A 83 -6.61 12.11 3.37
N TYR A 84 -6.21 12.95 4.33
CA TYR A 84 -6.91 13.07 5.62
C TYR A 84 -8.37 13.49 5.43
N GLU A 85 -8.64 14.53 4.64
CA GLU A 85 -10.00 15.01 4.35
C GLU A 85 -10.89 13.92 3.74
N LEU A 86 -10.34 13.13 2.81
CA LEU A 86 -11.07 12.03 2.17
C LEU A 86 -11.37 10.88 3.15
N CYS A 87 -10.43 10.55 4.03
CA CYS A 87 -10.66 9.55 5.09
C CYS A 87 -11.73 10.02 6.08
N ASP A 88 -11.64 11.27 6.53
CA ASP A 88 -12.61 11.86 7.46
C ASP A 88 -14.02 11.87 6.85
N GLU A 89 -14.14 12.21 5.58
CA GLU A 89 -15.43 12.16 4.87
C GLU A 89 -15.96 10.72 4.78
N ALA A 90 -15.14 9.73 4.40
CA ALA A 90 -15.58 8.34 4.37
C ALA A 90 -16.08 7.88 5.76
N LEU A 91 -15.39 8.27 6.83
CA LEU A 91 -15.79 7.97 8.20
C LEU A 91 -17.11 8.66 8.59
N ASN A 92 -17.29 9.93 8.21
CA ASN A 92 -18.53 10.69 8.46
C ASN A 92 -19.76 10.07 7.76
N TRP A 93 -19.54 9.35 6.66
CA TRP A 93 -20.58 8.57 5.97
C TRP A 93 -20.80 7.16 6.56
N GLY A 94 -20.04 6.79 7.58
CA GLY A 94 -20.16 5.50 8.27
C GLY A 94 -19.35 4.37 7.65
N PHE A 95 -18.51 4.64 6.66
CA PHE A 95 -17.54 3.65 6.16
C PHE A 95 -16.31 3.58 7.06
N LEU A 96 -15.55 2.49 6.93
CA LEU A 96 -14.31 2.26 7.67
C LEU A 96 -13.09 2.52 6.76
N PRO A 97 -12.37 3.64 6.92
CA PRO A 97 -11.25 3.94 6.02
C PRO A 97 -10.02 3.09 6.32
N HIS A 98 -9.40 2.57 5.27
CA HIS A 98 -8.08 1.95 5.29
C HIS A 98 -7.15 2.72 4.36
N THR A 99 -6.11 3.35 4.89
CA THR A 99 -5.16 4.12 4.06
C THR A 99 -3.97 3.27 3.64
N ASN A 100 -3.80 3.10 2.33
CA ASN A 100 -2.55 2.63 1.74
C ASN A 100 -1.91 3.79 0.97
N ALA A 101 -1.14 4.57 1.72
CA ALA A 101 -0.35 5.69 1.22
C ALA A 101 0.99 5.69 1.95
N GLY A 102 2.05 6.05 1.24
CA GLY A 102 3.34 6.28 1.87
C GLY A 102 4.54 5.91 1.01
N PRO A 103 5.75 6.24 1.50
CA PRO A 103 6.03 6.40 2.92
C PRO A 103 5.48 7.66 3.61
N LEU A 104 4.99 7.50 4.84
CA LEU A 104 4.46 8.54 5.71
C LEU A 104 5.41 8.81 6.89
N LYS A 105 5.36 10.02 7.45
CA LYS A 105 6.04 10.37 8.71
C LYS A 105 5.28 9.79 9.90
N PHE A 106 5.97 9.62 11.03
CA PHE A 106 5.37 9.14 12.28
C PHE A 106 4.15 9.99 12.71
N GLU A 107 4.28 11.32 12.66
CA GLU A 107 3.21 12.25 13.06
C GLU A 107 2.03 12.22 12.09
N GLU A 108 2.30 11.98 10.80
CA GLU A 108 1.27 11.81 9.77
C GLU A 108 0.46 10.53 10.01
N MET A 109 1.12 9.43 10.36
CA MET A 109 0.43 8.19 10.75
C MET A 109 -0.38 8.38 12.03
N ALA A 110 0.18 9.06 13.04
CA ALA A 110 -0.52 9.33 14.30
C ALA A 110 -1.79 10.16 14.10
N ARG A 111 -1.76 11.15 13.19
CA ARG A 111 -2.93 11.95 12.81
C ARG A 111 -3.91 11.14 11.95
N LEU A 112 -3.47 10.44 10.91
CA LEU A 112 -4.36 9.61 10.07
C LEU A 112 -5.06 8.50 10.86
N LYS A 113 -4.45 8.01 11.96
CA LYS A 113 -5.07 7.03 12.86
C LYS A 113 -6.42 7.49 13.42
N GLN A 114 -6.63 8.80 13.55
CA GLN A 114 -7.89 9.34 14.07
C GLN A 114 -9.06 9.15 13.10
N VAL A 115 -8.78 8.94 11.80
CA VAL A 115 -9.76 8.84 10.72
C VAL A 115 -9.64 7.54 9.93
N ASN A 116 -8.88 6.56 10.43
CA ASN A 116 -8.68 5.26 9.78
C ASN A 116 -8.81 4.13 10.81
N VAL A 117 -9.44 3.02 10.43
CA VAL A 117 -9.48 1.80 11.24
C VAL A 117 -8.20 0.98 11.13
N SER A 118 -7.51 1.08 9.99
CA SER A 118 -6.25 0.41 9.69
C SER A 118 -5.50 1.16 8.60
N MET A 119 -4.23 0.82 8.41
CA MET A 119 -3.41 1.37 7.33
C MET A 119 -2.60 0.25 6.68
N GLY A 120 -1.98 0.53 5.53
CA GLY A 120 -1.17 -0.46 4.87
C GLY A 120 0.01 0.08 4.11
N LEU A 121 1.02 -0.77 3.98
CA LEU A 121 2.21 -0.55 3.16
C LEU A 121 2.81 -1.89 2.77
N MET A 122 2.88 -2.20 1.47
CA MET A 122 3.64 -3.34 0.98
C MET A 122 5.13 -3.10 1.20
N LEU A 123 5.86 -4.08 1.77
CA LEU A 123 7.33 -4.05 1.80
C LEU A 123 7.92 -4.32 0.41
N GLU A 124 7.15 -5.00 -0.45
CA GLU A 124 7.57 -5.55 -1.74
C GLU A 124 8.59 -6.67 -1.57
N GLN A 125 9.83 -6.33 -1.21
CA GLN A 125 10.90 -7.26 -0.85
C GLN A 125 11.93 -6.56 0.04
N MET A 126 12.57 -7.30 0.95
CA MET A 126 13.64 -6.78 1.81
C MET A 126 15.01 -6.72 1.13
N THR A 127 15.18 -7.41 0.00
CA THR A 127 16.43 -7.37 -0.77
C THR A 127 16.66 -5.99 -1.39
N ARG A 128 17.91 -5.52 -1.35
CA ARG A 128 18.30 -4.24 -1.94
C ARG A 128 18.63 -4.35 -3.43
N GLU A 129 18.72 -5.56 -3.97
CA GLU A 129 19.02 -5.81 -5.38
C GLU A 129 17.99 -5.16 -6.32
N LEU A 130 16.72 -5.10 -5.90
CA LEU A 130 15.66 -4.45 -6.67
C LEU A 130 15.91 -2.95 -6.90
N LEU A 131 16.69 -2.29 -6.04
CA LEU A 131 17.08 -0.88 -6.21
C LEU A 131 18.02 -0.66 -7.40
N GLN A 132 18.62 -1.73 -7.96
CA GLN A 132 19.40 -1.66 -9.19
C GLN A 132 18.56 -2.02 -10.43
N THR A 133 17.40 -2.65 -10.24
CA THR A 133 16.54 -3.14 -11.32
C THR A 133 15.18 -2.42 -11.31
N VAL A 134 14.11 -3.08 -10.82
CA VAL A 134 12.73 -2.63 -10.93
C VAL A 134 12.40 -1.40 -10.07
N HIS A 135 13.20 -1.12 -9.05
CA HIS A 135 13.10 0.05 -8.17
C HIS A 135 14.19 1.09 -8.43
N ARG A 136 14.97 0.99 -9.52
CA ARG A 136 16.07 1.92 -9.84
C ARG A 136 15.69 3.40 -9.79
N HIS A 137 14.43 3.71 -10.10
CA HIS A 137 13.89 5.06 -10.09
C HIS A 137 12.75 5.22 -9.07
N ALA A 138 12.80 4.45 -7.99
CA ALA A 138 11.80 4.45 -6.92
C ALA A 138 12.49 4.65 -5.55
N PRO A 139 12.96 5.87 -5.25
CA PRO A 139 13.71 6.15 -4.01
C PRO A 139 12.92 5.87 -2.73
N SER A 140 11.58 5.82 -2.77
CA SER A 140 10.77 5.44 -1.60
C SER A 140 10.67 3.93 -1.37
N LYS A 141 11.18 3.12 -2.30
CA LYS A 141 11.18 1.65 -2.24
C LYS A 141 12.43 1.07 -1.56
N VAL A 142 13.24 1.91 -0.92
CA VAL A 142 14.34 1.45 -0.07
C VAL A 142 13.78 0.62 1.10
N PRO A 143 14.20 -0.65 1.28
CA PRO A 143 13.60 -1.55 2.27
C PRO A 143 13.57 -1.00 3.69
N SER A 144 14.63 -0.31 4.12
CA SER A 144 14.71 0.27 5.47
C SER A 144 13.67 1.37 5.73
N ILE A 145 13.29 2.14 4.71
CA ILE A 145 12.25 3.18 4.84
C ILE A 145 10.89 2.51 5.03
N ARG A 146 10.63 1.44 4.29
CA ARG A 146 9.34 0.73 4.37
C ARG A 146 9.20 -0.07 5.66
N LEU A 147 10.28 -0.73 6.09
CA LEU A 147 10.33 -1.41 7.39
C LEU A 147 10.16 -0.43 8.55
N GLN A 148 10.77 0.76 8.47
CA GLN A 148 10.58 1.80 9.49
C GLN A 148 9.11 2.19 9.66
N GLN A 149 8.37 2.40 8.57
CA GLN A 149 6.94 2.69 8.66
C GLN A 149 6.13 1.52 9.24
N LEU A 150 6.47 0.28 8.90
CA LEU A 150 5.86 -0.90 9.50
C LEU A 150 6.08 -0.93 11.02
N ASP A 151 7.31 -0.67 11.47
CA ASP A 151 7.64 -0.62 12.91
C ASP A 151 6.92 0.53 13.63
N TRP A 152 6.84 1.71 13.00
CA TRP A 152 6.07 2.84 13.52
C TRP A 152 4.57 2.54 13.65
N ALA A 153 3.99 1.74 12.74
CA ALA A 153 2.61 1.29 12.90
C ALA A 153 2.43 0.47 14.19
N GLY A 154 3.41 -0.38 14.51
CA GLY A 154 3.48 -1.10 15.78
C GLY A 154 3.57 -0.18 16.99
N GLU A 155 4.48 0.79 16.99
CA GLU A 155 4.64 1.77 18.08
C GLU A 155 3.37 2.60 18.30
N LEU A 156 2.71 3.01 17.21
CA LEU A 156 1.47 3.77 17.24
C LEU A 156 0.24 2.91 17.53
N LYS A 157 0.38 1.58 17.61
CA LYS A 157 -0.73 0.62 17.75
C LYS A 157 -1.79 0.83 16.67
N ILE A 158 -1.34 0.94 15.42
CA ILE A 158 -2.20 1.02 14.23
C ILE A 158 -2.32 -0.39 13.67
N PRO A 159 -3.54 -0.95 13.55
CA PRO A 159 -3.71 -2.20 12.84
C PRO A 159 -3.25 -2.05 11.39
N PHE A 160 -2.39 -2.96 10.93
CA PHE A 160 -1.63 -2.73 9.70
C PHE A 160 -1.68 -3.91 8.74
N THR A 161 -1.88 -3.61 7.45
CA THR A 161 -1.75 -4.56 6.34
C THR A 161 -0.40 -4.36 5.67
N THR A 162 0.34 -5.45 5.47
CA THR A 162 1.59 -5.42 4.72
C THR A 162 1.71 -6.63 3.82
N GLY A 163 2.85 -6.83 3.17
CA GLY A 163 3.02 -7.93 2.25
C GLY A 163 4.23 -7.79 1.34
N LEU A 164 4.31 -8.74 0.42
CA LEU A 164 5.36 -8.87 -0.57
C LEU A 164 4.78 -9.14 -1.97
N LEU A 165 5.48 -8.63 -2.98
CA LEU A 165 5.21 -8.93 -4.38
C LEU A 165 6.10 -10.10 -4.83
N LEU A 166 5.53 -11.05 -5.57
CA LEU A 166 6.27 -12.18 -6.15
C LEU A 166 6.48 -12.00 -7.65
N GLY A 167 7.64 -12.35 -8.17
CA GLY A 167 7.96 -12.33 -9.60
C GLY A 167 8.39 -10.97 -10.14
N ILE A 168 9.01 -10.12 -9.33
CA ILE A 168 9.53 -8.80 -9.73
C ILE A 168 11.07 -8.75 -9.83
N GLY A 169 11.73 -9.91 -9.79
CA GLY A 169 13.18 -10.06 -9.94
C GLY A 169 13.89 -10.61 -8.70
N GLU A 170 13.14 -10.91 -7.65
CA GLU A 170 13.64 -11.53 -6.43
C GLU A 170 13.78 -13.06 -6.52
N SER A 171 14.49 -13.63 -5.56
CA SER A 171 14.63 -15.08 -5.38
C SER A 171 13.65 -15.63 -4.32
N PRO A 172 13.37 -16.95 -4.30
CA PRO A 172 12.59 -17.57 -3.23
C PRO A 172 13.14 -17.35 -1.82
N SER A 173 14.46 -17.18 -1.68
CA SER A 173 15.10 -16.86 -0.40
C SER A 173 14.71 -15.46 0.10
N ASP A 174 14.54 -14.51 -0.82
CA ASP A 174 14.12 -13.14 -0.49
C ASP A 174 12.68 -13.11 0.06
N TRP A 175 11.81 -14.03 -0.40
CA TRP A 175 10.48 -14.20 0.17
C TRP A 175 10.55 -14.59 1.64
N GLY A 176 11.40 -15.57 1.97
CA GLY A 176 11.63 -16.03 3.34
C GLY A 176 12.12 -14.90 4.23
N TRP A 177 13.12 -14.13 3.78
CA TRP A 177 13.65 -12.98 4.52
C TRP A 177 12.62 -11.87 4.74
N THR A 178 11.80 -11.59 3.71
CA THR A 178 10.75 -10.57 3.81
C THR A 178 9.66 -10.99 4.79
N LEU A 179 9.21 -12.25 4.73
CA LEU A 179 8.24 -12.80 5.68
C LEU A 179 8.81 -12.85 7.10
N GLU A 180 10.09 -13.18 7.28
CA GLU A 180 10.75 -13.15 8.59
C GLU A 180 10.83 -11.73 9.15
N ALA A 181 11.09 -10.71 8.32
CA ALA A 181 11.07 -9.31 8.73
C ALA A 181 9.67 -8.87 9.21
N ILE A 182 8.62 -9.25 8.48
CA ILE A 182 7.21 -9.03 8.85
C ILE A 182 6.90 -9.71 10.19
N ALA A 183 7.25 -11.00 10.33
CA ALA A 183 7.04 -11.75 11.56
C ALA A 183 7.73 -11.10 12.76
N LYS A 184 9.00 -10.70 12.62
CA LYS A 184 9.75 -10.00 13.68
C LYS A 184 9.09 -8.68 14.10
N SER A 185 8.53 -7.92 13.15
CA SER A 185 7.81 -6.68 13.46
C SER A 185 6.48 -6.96 14.17
N HIS A 186 5.74 -7.99 13.72
CA HIS A 186 4.53 -8.44 14.39
C HIS A 186 4.81 -8.95 15.81
N ASP A 187 5.85 -9.75 16.03
CA ASP A 187 6.20 -10.30 17.35
C ASP A 187 6.49 -9.21 18.39
N ARG A 188 6.98 -8.04 17.95
CA ARG A 188 7.24 -6.89 18.83
C ARG A 188 5.97 -6.18 19.30
N SER A 189 4.97 -6.05 18.42
CA SER A 189 3.87 -5.09 18.65
C SER A 189 2.46 -5.63 18.37
N GLY A 190 2.31 -6.85 17.84
CA GLY A 190 1.03 -7.53 17.58
C GLY A 190 0.10 -6.81 16.59
N HIS A 191 0.64 -5.91 15.76
CA HIS A 191 -0.15 -4.91 15.03
C HIS A 191 -0.55 -5.34 13.60
N ILE A 192 0.14 -6.32 13.02
CA ILE A 192 -0.13 -6.79 11.66
C ILE A 192 -1.41 -7.65 11.64
N GLN A 193 -2.41 -7.24 10.85
CA GLN A 193 -3.69 -7.95 10.70
C GLN A 193 -3.71 -8.86 9.47
N GLU A 194 -3.06 -8.42 8.38
CA GLU A 194 -3.05 -9.11 7.10
C GLU A 194 -1.66 -9.05 6.48
N VAL A 195 -1.24 -10.18 5.89
CA VAL A 195 -0.02 -10.28 5.08
C VAL A 195 -0.42 -10.71 3.68
N ILE A 196 -0.31 -9.77 2.72
CA ILE A 196 -0.62 -9.99 1.32
C ILE A 196 0.58 -10.63 0.62
N VAL A 197 0.37 -11.81 0.05
CA VAL A 197 1.32 -12.46 -0.86
C VAL A 197 0.79 -12.28 -2.28
N GLN A 198 1.30 -11.28 -3.00
CA GLN A 198 0.73 -10.86 -4.27
C GLN A 198 1.62 -11.28 -5.44
N PRO A 199 1.20 -12.24 -6.28
CA PRO A 199 1.87 -12.50 -7.54
C PRO A 199 1.81 -11.27 -8.46
N TYR A 200 2.95 -10.92 -9.04
CA TYR A 200 3.00 -9.94 -10.11
C TYR A 200 2.12 -10.38 -11.28
N SER A 201 1.41 -9.41 -11.83
CA SER A 201 0.63 -9.56 -13.05
C SER A 201 1.09 -8.49 -14.04
N GLU A 202 1.44 -8.94 -15.24
CA GLU A 202 1.73 -8.05 -16.35
C GLU A 202 0.51 -7.17 -16.66
N GLY A 203 0.76 -5.88 -16.87
CA GLY A 203 -0.25 -4.91 -17.27
C GLY A 203 0.18 -4.08 -18.46
N SER A 204 -0.72 -3.24 -18.96
CA SER A 204 -0.56 -2.52 -20.23
C SER A 204 0.24 -1.22 -20.15
N ARG A 205 0.61 -0.75 -18.95
CA ARG A 205 1.25 0.56 -18.72
C ARG A 205 2.63 0.47 -18.07
N GLN A 206 3.09 -0.74 -17.75
CA GLN A 206 4.41 -0.98 -17.20
C GLN A 206 5.50 -0.68 -18.23
N ARG A 207 6.67 -0.25 -17.74
CA ARG A 207 7.85 -0.08 -18.60
C ARG A 207 8.69 -1.35 -18.49
N SER A 208 8.51 -2.27 -19.44
CA SER A 208 9.51 -3.32 -19.62
C SER A 208 10.79 -2.65 -20.12
N GLN A 209 11.79 -2.50 -19.25
CA GLN A 209 13.14 -2.48 -19.80
C GLN A 209 13.39 -3.90 -20.28
N GLY A 210 13.59 -4.04 -21.60
CA GLY A 210 13.97 -5.31 -22.19
C GLY A 210 15.10 -5.94 -21.38
N THR A 211 14.96 -7.25 -21.16
CA THR A 211 15.92 -8.21 -20.56
C THR A 211 15.98 -8.48 -19.04
N ASP A 212 15.30 -7.77 -18.13
CA ASP A 212 15.49 -8.04 -16.67
C ASP A 212 14.26 -8.46 -15.85
N LEU A 213 13.10 -8.71 -16.48
CA LEU A 213 12.07 -9.53 -15.82
C LEU A 213 12.39 -10.98 -16.16
N ILE A 214 13.18 -11.65 -15.32
CA ILE A 214 13.13 -13.11 -15.27
C ILE A 214 11.71 -13.41 -14.82
N LEU A 215 10.83 -13.67 -15.79
CA LEU A 215 9.57 -14.36 -15.57
C LEU A 215 9.97 -15.73 -15.02
N ALA A 216 10.21 -15.80 -13.71
CA ALA A 216 10.24 -17.07 -13.02
C ALA A 216 8.90 -17.71 -13.34
N ASN A 217 8.93 -18.82 -14.08
CA ASN A 217 7.78 -19.54 -14.61
C ASN A 217 6.91 -20.12 -13.48
N TYR A 218 6.34 -19.27 -12.63
CA TYR A 218 5.29 -19.65 -11.69
C TYR A 218 3.98 -19.66 -12.48
N ARG A 219 3.81 -20.74 -13.25
CA ARG A 219 2.52 -21.07 -13.84
C ARG A 219 1.50 -21.22 -12.71
N LYS A 220 0.35 -20.55 -12.88
CA LYS A 220 -0.87 -20.75 -12.09
C LYS A 220 -1.30 -22.21 -12.12
#